data_AF-A0AAN8PNE5-F1
#
_entry.id   AF-A0AAN8PNE5-F1
#
_cell.length_a   1.000
_cell.length_b   1.000
_cell.length_c   1.000
_cell.angle_alpha   90.00
_cell.angle_beta   90.00
_cell.angle_gamma   90.00
#
_symmetry.space_group_name_H-M   'P 1'
#
loop_
_entity.id
_entity.type
_entity.pdbx_description
1 polymer ?
#
loop_
_entity_poly.entity_id
_entity_poly.type
_entity_poly.pdbx_seq_one_letter_code
_entity_poly.pdbx_strand_id
1 'polypeptide(L)'
;MSDGENMTTAKSLLRKKLYAALKSLPTSEVTRQSDIVTNKVLNTVQFDRAKVVSIYLSMDKEIQTETLVEEILKRGKECFIPR
;
A
#
# COMPACT_ATOMS: atom_id res chain seq x y z
N MET A 1 -0.90 -16.81 30.98
CA MET A 1 -0.70 -16.09 29.71
C MET A 1 -1.78 -15.03 29.63
N SER A 2 -1.40 -13.76 29.56
CA SER A 2 -2.36 -12.65 29.48
C SER A 2 -2.92 -12.55 28.05
N ASP A 3 -4.14 -12.04 27.89
CA ASP A 3 -4.77 -11.88 26.56
C ASP A 3 -3.93 -11.03 25.60
N GLY A 4 -3.14 -10.09 26.12
CA GLY A 4 -2.19 -9.27 25.34
C GLY A 4 -1.03 -10.06 24.73
N GLU A 5 -0.50 -11.06 25.44
CA GLU A 5 0.56 -11.94 24.93
C GLU A 5 0.03 -12.87 23.83
N ASN A 6 -1.19 -13.38 24.00
CA ASN A 6 -1.86 -14.22 23.00
C ASN A 6 -2.12 -13.45 21.70
N MET A 7 -2.59 -12.19 21.79
CA MET A 7 -2.83 -11.35 20.62
C MET A 7 -1.54 -10.99 19.87
N THR A 8 -0.46 -10.69 20.59
CA THR A 8 0.85 -10.37 19.99
C THR A 8 1.40 -11.57 19.22
N THR A 9 1.31 -12.75 19.81
CA THR A 9 1.74 -14.02 19.20
C THR A 9 0.92 -14.34 17.95
N ALA A 10 -0.41 -14.22 18.03
CA ALA A 10 -1.30 -14.43 16.89
C ALA A 10 -0.98 -13.48 15.71
N LYS A 11 -0.77 -12.18 15.99
CA LYS A 11 -0.38 -11.20 14.96
C LYS A 11 0.99 -11.53 14.34
N SER A 12 1.95 -11.97 15.15
CA SER A 12 3.29 -12.37 14.68
C SER A 12 3.21 -13.57 13.73
N LEU A 13 2.44 -14.60 14.10
CA LEU A 13 2.22 -15.78 13.26
C LEU A 13 1.53 -15.42 11.93
N LEU A 14 0.52 -14.55 11.96
CA LEU A 14 -0.15 -14.07 10.75
C LEU A 14 0.79 -13.31 9.85
N ARG A 15 1.58 -12.36 10.39
CA ARG A 15 2.56 -11.60 9.60
C ARG A 15 3.55 -12.53 8.91
N LYS A 16 4.10 -13.52 9.61
CA LYS A 16 5.01 -14.52 9.01
C LYS A 16 4.38 -15.23 7.82
N LYS A 17 3.11 -15.64 7.93
CA LYS A 17 2.36 -16.27 6.83
C LYS A 17 2.17 -15.32 5.65
N LEU A 18 1.80 -14.07 5.91
CA LEU A 18 1.63 -13.04 4.88
C LEU A 18 2.95 -12.74 4.16
N TYR A 19 4.05 -12.56 4.91
CA TYR A 19 5.38 -12.35 4.32
C TYR A 19 5.80 -13.50 3.40
N ALA A 20 5.57 -14.74 3.80
CA ALA A 20 5.87 -15.90 2.95
C ALA A 20 5.06 -15.89 1.65
N ALA A 21 3.76 -15.58 1.74
CA ALA A 21 2.90 -15.47 0.56
C ALA A 21 3.35 -14.34 -0.37
N LEU A 22 3.60 -13.14 0.17
CA LEU A 22 4.08 -11.98 -0.60
C LEU A 22 5.44 -12.25 -1.26
N LYS A 23 6.35 -12.92 -0.56
CA LYS A 23 7.66 -13.29 -1.12
C LYS A 23 7.55 -14.25 -2.31
N SER A 24 6.54 -15.13 -2.31
CA SER A 24 6.29 -16.04 -3.43
C SER A 24 5.63 -15.38 -4.65
N LEU A 25 5.15 -14.14 -4.55
CA LEU A 25 4.51 -13.47 -5.67
C LEU A 25 5.52 -13.06 -6.75
N PRO A 26 5.24 -13.41 -8.03
CA PRO A 26 5.99 -12.88 -9.15
C PRO A 26 5.87 -11.36 -9.23
N THR A 27 6.93 -10.70 -9.70
CA THR A 27 6.93 -9.23 -9.90
C THR A 27 5.82 -8.79 -10.85
N SER A 28 5.52 -9.58 -11.88
CA SER A 28 4.42 -9.29 -12.81
C SER A 28 3.04 -9.22 -12.13
N GLU A 29 2.80 -10.06 -11.12
CA GLU A 29 1.55 -10.02 -10.34
C GLU A 29 1.50 -8.81 -9.42
N VAL A 30 2.64 -8.41 -8.85
CA VAL A 30 2.73 -7.17 -8.07
C VAL A 30 2.38 -5.98 -8.96
N THR A 31 2.97 -5.87 -10.15
CA THR A 31 2.66 -4.80 -11.11
C THR A 31 1.20 -4.82 -11.53
N ARG A 32 0.68 -5.98 -11.97
CA ARG A 32 -0.73 -6.11 -12.39
C ARG A 32 -1.71 -5.69 -11.29
N GLN A 33 -1.45 -6.09 -10.05
CA GLN A 33 -2.32 -5.71 -8.93
C GLN A 33 -2.14 -4.24 -8.55
N SER A 34 -0.94 -3.69 -8.68
CA SER A 34 -0.67 -2.27 -8.46
C SER A 34 -1.45 -1.40 -9.46
N ASP A 35 -1.47 -1.76 -10.74
CA ASP A 35 -2.25 -1.06 -11.76
C ASP A 35 -3.76 -1.06 -11.43
N ILE A 36 -4.29 -2.19 -10.98
CA ILE A 36 -5.70 -2.32 -10.58
C ILE A 36 -6.00 -1.43 -9.37
N VAL A 37 -5.13 -1.43 -8.37
CA VAL A 37 -5.30 -0.61 -7.15
C VAL A 37 -5.20 0.88 -7.49
N THR A 38 -4.20 1.28 -8.27
CA THR A 38 -4.03 2.65 -8.76
C THR A 38 -5.29 3.13 -9.47
N ASN A 39 -5.80 2.35 -10.43
CA ASN A 39 -7.05 2.68 -11.14
C ASN A 39 -8.24 2.83 -10.18
N LYS A 40 -8.38 1.96 -9.18
CA LYS A 40 -9.45 2.08 -8.19
C LYS A 40 -9.32 3.37 -7.39
N VAL A 41 -8.12 3.69 -6.88
CA VAL A 41 -7.88 4.90 -6.08
C VAL A 41 -8.17 6.17 -6.88
N LEU A 42 -7.67 6.26 -8.12
CA LEU A 42 -7.86 7.42 -8.99
C LEU A 42 -9.34 7.67 -9.35
N ASN A 43 -10.17 6.63 -9.33
CA ASN A 43 -11.62 6.70 -9.61
C ASN A 43 -12.48 6.93 -8.36
N THR A 44 -11.88 7.17 -7.19
CA THR A 44 -12.64 7.47 -5.96
C THR A 44 -12.95 8.96 -5.82
N VAL A 45 -14.10 9.29 -5.24
CA VAL A 45 -14.47 10.68 -4.93
C VAL A 45 -13.53 11.30 -3.90
N GLN A 46 -12.97 10.47 -3.01
CA GLN A 46 -12.04 10.86 -1.96
C GLN A 46 -10.73 11.35 -2.57
N PHE A 47 -10.16 10.58 -3.50
CA PHE A 47 -8.95 11.00 -4.20
C PHE A 47 -9.18 12.27 -5.03
N ASP A 48 -10.30 12.35 -5.74
CA ASP A 48 -10.65 13.52 -6.54
C ASP A 48 -10.72 14.80 -5.69
N ARG A 49 -11.44 14.76 -4.56
CA ARG A 49 -11.62 15.90 -3.65
C ARG A 49 -10.41 16.22 -2.78
N ALA A 50 -9.48 15.28 -2.60
CA ALA A 50 -8.32 15.49 -1.75
C ALA A 50 -7.43 16.60 -2.33
N LYS A 51 -7.10 17.60 -1.49
CA LYS A 51 -6.08 18.62 -1.82
C LYS A 51 -4.69 18.21 -1.35
N VAL A 52 -4.64 17.38 -0.31
CA VAL A 52 -3.43 16.87 0.34
C VAL A 52 -3.54 15.36 0.43
N VAL A 53 -2.49 14.65 0.04
CA VAL A 53 -2.41 13.19 0.09
C VAL A 53 -1.12 12.78 0.81
N SER A 54 -1.27 11.91 1.81
CA SER A 54 -0.15 11.20 2.42
C SER A 54 -0.04 9.82 1.80
N ILE A 55 1.16 9.46 1.33
CA ILE A 55 1.42 8.21 0.63
C ILE A 55 2.79 7.66 1.03
N TYR A 56 2.90 6.33 1.14
CA TYR A 56 4.19 5.67 1.34
C TYR A 56 4.89 5.45 0.00
N LEU A 57 6.22 5.41 0.02
CA LEU A 57 7.01 4.96 -1.13
C LEU A 57 7.16 3.44 -1.04
N SER A 58 6.66 2.75 -2.05
CA SER A 58 6.54 1.29 -2.04
C SER A 58 7.88 0.58 -1.89
N MET A 59 7.96 -0.37 -0.97
CA MET A 59 9.06 -1.33 -0.84
C MET A 59 8.80 -2.60 -1.66
N ASP A 60 9.77 -3.51 -1.70
CA ASP A 60 9.60 -4.79 -2.39
C ASP A 60 8.37 -5.56 -1.86
N LYS A 61 7.58 -6.09 -2.79
CA LYS A 61 6.32 -6.82 -2.54
C LYS A 61 5.17 -6.02 -1.93
N GLU A 62 5.27 -4.69 -1.90
CA GLU A 62 4.12 -3.81 -1.65
C GLU A 62 3.43 -3.42 -2.97
N ILE A 63 2.27 -2.78 -2.86
CA ILE A 63 1.65 -2.12 -4.02
C ILE A 63 2.60 -1.02 -4.49
N GLN A 64 2.93 -1.01 -5.79
CA GLN A 64 3.75 0.03 -6.39
C GLN A 64 2.98 1.35 -6.39
N THR A 65 3.49 2.35 -5.68
CA THR A 65 2.81 3.65 -5.51
C THR A 65 3.31 4.75 -6.46
N GLU A 66 4.29 4.45 -7.31
CA GLU A 66 4.92 5.42 -8.23
C GLU A 66 3.90 6.15 -9.11
N THR A 67 3.03 5.43 -9.81
CA THR A 67 1.99 6.04 -10.65
C THR A 67 0.99 6.89 -9.84
N LEU A 68 0.71 6.52 -8.58
CA LEU A 68 -0.12 7.35 -7.71
C LEU A 68 0.59 8.64 -7.32
N VAL A 69 1.88 8.58 -6.98
CA VAL A 69 2.69 9.77 -6.69
C VAL A 69 2.71 10.70 -7.89
N GLU A 70 2.95 10.18 -9.10
CA GLU A 70 2.92 10.95 -10.34
C GLU A 70 1.56 11.63 -10.55
N GLU A 71 0.46 10.91 -10.39
CA GLU A 71 -0.89 11.47 -10.56
C GLU A 71 -1.26 12.50 -9.48
N ILE A 72 -0.80 12.32 -8.23
CA ILE A 72 -0.95 13.31 -7.16
C ILE A 72 -0.27 14.62 -7.56
N LEU A 73 1.00 14.55 -7.98
CA LEU A 73 1.80 15.71 -8.36
C LEU A 73 1.25 16.38 -9.64
N LYS A 74 0.90 15.59 -10.65
CA LYS A 74 0.32 16.07 -11.92
C LYS A 74 -1.00 16.82 -11.72
N ARG A 75 -1.81 16.42 -10.74
CA ARG A 75 -3.07 17.09 -10.38
C ARG A 75 -2.87 18.28 -9.43
N GLY A 76 -1.63 18.64 -9.10
CA GLY A 76 -1.31 19.76 -8.22
C GLY A 76 -1.75 19.56 -6.77
N LYS A 77 -1.89 18.30 -6.32
CA LYS A 77 -2.20 17.98 -4.92
C LYS A 77 -0.91 18.00 -4.10
N GLU A 78 -0.99 18.41 -2.84
CA GLU A 78 0.16 18.34 -1.93
C GLU A 78 0.45 16.88 -1.58
N CYS A 79 1.71 16.45 -1.72
CA CYS A 79 2.15 15.08 -1.51
C CYS A 79 3.06 15.00 -0.28
N PHE A 80 2.69 14.17 0.71
CA PHE A 80 3.47 13.92 1.92
C PHE A 80 3.89 12.45 1.99
N ILE A 81 5.13 12.20 2.40
CA ILE A 81 5.67 10.86 2.64
C ILE A 81 6.14 10.72 4.10
N PRO A 82 6.14 9.49 4.67
CA PRO A 82 6.77 9.24 5.97
C PRO A 82 8.27 9.61 5.96
N ARG A 83 8.77 10.16 7.08
CA ARG A 83 10.20 10.45 7.29
C ARG A 83 10.94 9.24 7.84
#